data_AF-A0A849DJY2-F1
#
_entry.id   AF-A0A849DJY2-F1
#
_cell.length_a   1.000
_cell.length_b   1.000
_cell.length_c   1.000
_cell.angle_alpha   90.00
_cell.angle_beta   90.00
_cell.angle_gamma   90.00
#
_symmetry.space_group_name_H-M   'P 1'
#
loop_
_entity.id
_entity.type
_entity.pdbx_description
1 polymer ?
#
loop_
_entity_poly.entity_id
_entity_poly.type
_entity_poly.pdbx_seq_one_letter_code
_entity_poly.pdbx_strand_id
1 'polypeptide(L)' 'MDDLELATVEYIDWYNNRRLHGELEHVPPAEDEALHAMTRPVTAPPDTR' A
#
# COMPACT_ATOMS: atom_id res chain seq x y z
N MET A 1 19.36 17.42 -4.91
CA MET A 1 19.44 15.95 -4.74
C MET A 1 18.05 15.34 -4.98
N ASP A 2 17.18 16.05 -5.69
CA ASP A 2 15.73 15.92 -5.47
C ASP A 2 15.11 15.03 -6.55
N ASP A 3 15.80 14.84 -7.67
CA ASP A 3 15.35 14.00 -8.78
C ASP A 3 15.23 12.52 -8.38
N LEU A 4 16.14 12.03 -7.52
CA LEU A 4 16.09 10.66 -7.02
C LEU A 4 14.94 10.47 -6.03
N GLU A 5 14.74 11.44 -5.14
CA GLU A 5 13.65 11.42 -4.17
C GLU A 5 12.30 11.50 -4.89
N LEU A 6 12.18 12.37 -5.89
CA LEU A 6 11.00 12.47 -6.74
C LEU A 6 10.74 11.16 -7.49
N ALA A 7 11.74 10.60 -8.17
CA ALA A 7 11.60 9.33 -8.88
C ALA A 7 11.20 8.18 -7.94
N THR A 8 11.68 8.20 -6.69
CA THR A 8 11.32 7.21 -5.68
C THR A 8 9.85 7.38 -5.24
N VAL A 9 9.40 8.61 -4.99
CA VAL A 9 8.00 8.89 -4.63
C VAL A 9 7.06 8.49 -5.76
N GLU A 10 7.41 8.81 -7.00
CA GLU A 10 6.62 8.45 -8.19
C GLU A 10 6.57 6.93 -8.39
N TYR A 11 7.68 6.23 -8.17
CA TYR A 11 7.72 4.77 -8.23
C TYR A 11 6.82 4.14 -7.17
N ILE A 12 6.87 4.63 -5.94
CA ILE A 12 6.04 4.12 -4.83
C ILE A 12 4.56 4.36 -5.12
N ASP A 13 4.18 5.56 -5.60
CA ASP A 13 2.80 5.85 -5.97
C ASP A 13 2.30 4.92 -7.08
N TRP A 14 3.09 4.76 -8.14
CA TRP A 14 2.74 3.86 -9.23
C TRP A 14 2.58 2.42 -8.76
N TYR A 15 3.51 1.92 -7.95
CA TYR A 15 3.48 0.54 -7.45
C TYR A 15 2.26 0.28 -6.57
N ASN A 16 1.96 1.18 -5.62
CA ASN A 16 0.90 0.95 -4.64
C ASN A 16 -0.50 1.28 -5.15
N ASN A 17 -0.64 2.29 -6.02
CA ASN A 17 -1.95 2.82 -6.40
C ASN A 17 -2.35 2.55 -7.86
N ARG A 18 -1.41 2.16 -8.73
CA ARG A 18 -1.68 2.13 -10.19
C ARG A 18 -1.26 0.83 -10.88
N ARG A 19 -0.30 0.09 -10.32
CA ARG A 19 0.17 -1.17 -10.87
C ARG A 19 -0.86 -2.26 -10.59
N LEU A 20 -1.29 -2.96 -11.64
CA LEU A 20 -2.16 -4.12 -11.50
C LEU A 20 -1.33 -5.37 -11.23
N HIS A 21 -1.69 -6.13 -10.19
CA HIS A 21 -0.97 -7.34 -9.79
C HIS A 21 -1.81 -8.58 -10.12
N GLY A 22 -1.30 -9.47 -10.97
CA GLY A 22 -2.02 -10.70 -11.35
C GLY A 22 -2.30 -11.64 -10.17
N GLU A 23 -1.43 -11.64 -9.16
CA GLU A 23 -1.63 -12.38 -7.89
C GLU A 23 -2.72 -11.76 -7.01
N LEU A 24 -2.94 -10.44 -7.11
CA LEU A 24 -3.99 -9.71 -6.39
C LEU A 24 -5.23 -9.54 -7.28
N GLU A 25 -5.57 -10.56 -8.08
CA GLU A 25 -6.75 -10.51 -8.97
C GLU A 25 -6.81 -9.28 -9.91
N HIS A 26 -5.65 -8.72 -10.28
CA HIS A 26 -5.50 -7.48 -11.06
C HIS A 26 -6.00 -6.21 -10.36
N VAL A 27 -5.89 -6.10 -9.04
CA VAL A 27 -6.05 -4.82 -8.32
C VAL A 27 -4.71 -4.25 -7.82
N PRO A 28 -4.64 -2.94 -7.54
CA PRO A 28 -3.50 -2.33 -6.86
C PRO A 28 -3.35 -2.82 -5.41
N PRO A 29 -2.12 -2.85 -4.87
CA PRO A 29 -1.87 -3.23 -3.48
C PRO A 29 -2.70 -2.45 -2.46
N ALA A 30 -2.85 -1.13 -2.65
CA ALA A 30 -3.61 -0.29 -1.71
C ALA A 30 -5.11 -0.67 -1.64
N GLU A 31 -5.69 -1.14 -2.75
CA GLU A 31 -7.08 -1.60 -2.78
C GLU A 31 -7.24 -2.95 -2.08
N ASP A 32 -6.33 -3.89 -2.32
CA ASP A 32 -6.29 -5.19 -1.63
C ASP A 32 -6.13 -5.02 -0.12
N GLU A 33 -5.20 -4.15 0.32
CA GLU A 33 -4.99 -3.83 1.74
C GLU A 33 -6.24 -3.21 2.38
N ALA A 34 -6.95 -2.34 1.66
CA ALA A 34 -8.19 -1.74 2.15
C ALA A 34 -9.27 -2.82 2.38
N LEU A 35 -9.43 -3.76 1.46
CA LEU A 35 -10.35 -4.90 1.60
C LEU A 35 -9.94 -5.81 2.77
N HIS A 36 -8.63 -6.06 2.94
CA HIS A 36 -8.11 -6.84 4.05
C HIS A 36 -8.37 -6.17 5.40
N ALA A 37 -8.15 -4.85 5.51
CA ALA A 37 -8.36 -4.07 6.73
C ALA A 37 -9.83 -4.02 7.16
N MET A 38 -10.77 -4.05 6.21
CA MET A 38 -12.21 -4.16 6.51
C MET A 38 -12.57 -5.53 7.12
N THR A 39 -11.85 -6.58 6.73
CA THR A 39 -12.09 -7.95 7.19
C THR A 39 -11.36 -8.27 8.51
N ARG A 40 -10.22 -7.61 8.74
CA ARG A 40 -9.45 -7.64 9.98
C ARG A 40 -9.33 -6.23 10.54
N PRO A 41 -10.29 -5.77 11.37
CA PRO A 41 -10.06 -4.56 12.14
C PRO A 41 -8.75 -4.75 12.91
N VAL A 42 -7.82 -3.81 12.79
CA VAL A 42 -6.52 -3.87 13.46
C VAL A 42 -6.73 -3.93 14.97
N THR A 43 -6.81 -5.14 15.52
CA THR A 43 -6.86 -5.36 16.96
C THR A 43 -5.43 -5.36 17.48
N ALA A 44 -4.88 -4.17 17.69
CA ALA A 44 -3.72 -3.99 18.55
C ALA A 44 -3.84 -2.62 19.22
N PRO A 45 -4.32 -2.54 20.48
CA PRO A 45 -4.01 -1.37 21.28
C PRO A 45 -2.49 -1.30 21.44
N PRO A 46 -1.85 -0.12 21.33
CA PRO A 46 -0.46 -0.01 21.71
C PRO A 46 -0.38 -0.30 23.21
N ASP A 47 0.40 -1.33 23.59
CA ASP A 47 0.91 -1.45 24.94
C ASP A 47 1.71 -0.18 25.24
N THR A 48 1.12 0.72 26.02
CA THR A 48 1.78 1.91 26.53
C THR A 48 2.75 1.48 27.63
N ARG A 49 4.03 1.41 27.32
CA ARG A 49 5.11 1.36 28.32
C ARG A 49 6.15 2.43 28.07
#